data_AF-A0A9Q1BWX1-F1
#
_entry.id   AF-A0A9Q1BWX1-F1
#
_cell.length_a   1.000
_cell.length_b   1.000
_cell.length_c   1.000
_cell.angle_alpha   90.00
_cell.angle_beta   90.00
_cell.angle_gamma   90.00
#
_symmetry.space_group_name_H-M   'P 1'
#
loop_
_entity.id
_entity.type
_entity.pdbx_description
1 polymer ?
#
loop_
_entity_poly.entity_id
_entity_poly.type
_entity_poly.pdbx_seq_one_letter_code
_entity_poly.pdbx_strand_id
1 'polypeptide(L)'
;MESSREFNFNEAFLELSRNKFVASPSVEELDSLKKSEIVKVAKHYGIEFQPLMRKDEIKRYVLEYLVDESVLPSTILETAITVPTDNTFELKRLEIEMNKEIRLKEMEREREREEREMQKEKEEREMQMQREKEEREERERREQEAREHEFRLKQLELGVIKGSDPKIGLDTGGFDVSKHVKFVPKFQEENVEKFFNHFEKLGDN
;
A
#
# COMPACT_ATOMS: atom_id res chain seq x y z
N MET A 1 59.55 13.84 63.10
CA MET A 1 59.58 12.44 62.65
C MET A 1 59.19 12.44 61.18
N GLU A 2 60.16 12.70 60.33
CA GLU A 2 60.06 12.48 58.88
C GLU A 2 59.95 10.98 58.67
N SER A 3 58.83 10.53 58.10
CA SER A 3 58.70 9.19 57.56
C SER A 3 58.57 9.34 56.06
N SER A 4 59.73 9.54 55.43
CA SER A 4 59.90 9.47 53.99
C SER A 4 59.52 8.05 53.55
N ARG A 5 58.29 7.91 53.05
CA ARG A 5 58.00 6.84 52.09
C ARG A 5 58.74 7.21 50.82
N GLU A 6 60.01 6.82 50.75
CA GLU A 6 60.72 6.66 49.48
C GLU A 6 60.01 5.55 48.72
N PHE A 7 58.91 5.92 48.06
CA PHE A 7 58.33 5.12 47.00
C PHE A 7 59.38 5.09 45.90
N ASN A 8 59.96 3.91 45.65
CA ASN A 8 60.99 3.69 44.65
C ASN A 8 60.50 4.19 43.27
N PHE A 9 60.85 5.43 42.93
CA PHE A 9 60.62 6.02 41.60
C PHE A 9 61.23 5.15 40.49
N ASN A 10 62.26 4.36 40.82
CA ASN A 10 62.93 3.43 39.91
C ASN A 10 62.11 2.17 39.57
N GLU A 11 61.17 1.73 40.41
CA GLU A 11 60.39 0.51 40.13
C GLU A 11 59.21 0.81 39.19
N ALA A 12 58.59 2.00 39.36
CA ALA A 12 57.58 2.51 38.42
C ALA A 12 58.18 2.83 37.04
N PHE A 13 59.45 3.23 36.97
CA PHE A 13 60.21 3.48 35.75
C PHE A 13 60.41 2.21 34.89
N LEU A 14 60.59 1.05 35.53
CA LEU A 14 60.76 -0.25 34.86
C LEU A 14 59.44 -0.83 34.31
N GLU A 15 58.31 -0.61 35.00
CA GLU A 15 56.99 -1.00 34.46
C GLU A 15 56.54 -0.10 33.30
N LEU A 16 56.80 1.21 33.40
CA LEU A 16 56.43 2.18 32.35
C LEU A 16 57.34 2.10 31.13
N SER A 17 58.64 1.80 31.27
CA SER A 17 59.54 1.53 30.13
C SER A 17 59.12 0.31 29.30
N ARG A 18 58.27 -0.56 29.86
CA ARG A 18 57.65 -1.68 29.12
C ARG A 18 56.51 -1.22 28.20
N ASN A 19 55.93 -0.04 28.47
CA ASN A 19 55.03 0.65 27.55
C ASN A 19 55.89 1.42 26.55
N LYS A 20 55.84 1.00 25.28
CA LYS A 20 56.52 1.64 24.14
C LYS A 20 56.27 3.16 24.06
N PHE A 21 55.20 3.64 24.69
CA PHE A 21 54.82 5.03 24.85
C PHE A 21 55.92 5.91 25.45
N VAL A 22 56.67 5.47 26.47
CA VAL A 22 57.70 6.34 27.10
C VAL A 22 58.91 6.52 26.17
N ALA A 23 59.17 5.54 25.30
CA ALA A 23 60.25 5.59 24.31
C ALA A 23 59.85 6.32 23.02
N SER A 24 58.56 6.29 22.65
CA SER A 24 58.01 6.98 21.47
C SER A 24 56.53 7.32 21.71
N PRO A 25 56.23 8.47 22.37
CA PRO A 25 54.85 8.83 22.67
C PRO A 25 54.07 9.04 21.37
N SER A 26 52.94 8.35 21.21
CA SER A 26 52.03 8.52 20.06
C SER A 26 50.58 8.60 20.53
N VAL A 27 49.75 9.30 19.75
CA VAL A 27 48.32 9.52 20.09
C VAL A 27 47.55 8.21 20.14
N GLU A 28 47.84 7.31 19.20
CA GLU A 28 47.19 6.01 19.10
C GLU A 28 47.45 5.14 20.33
N GLU A 29 48.68 5.18 20.85
CA GLU A 29 49.01 4.50 22.09
C GLU A 29 48.29 5.15 23.28
N LEU A 30 48.28 6.48 23.40
CA LEU A 30 47.58 7.19 24.48
C LEU A 30 46.07 6.93 24.50
N ASP A 31 45.45 6.80 23.32
CA ASP A 31 44.02 6.49 23.15
C ASP A 31 43.67 5.07 23.64
N SER A 32 44.58 4.13 23.40
CA SER A 32 44.45 2.73 23.81
C SER A 32 44.65 2.50 25.32
N LEU A 33 45.30 3.44 26.03
CA LEU A 33 45.61 3.29 27.45
C LEU A 33 44.37 3.36 28.35
N LYS A 34 44.40 2.59 29.44
CA LYS A 34 43.39 2.64 30.50
C LYS A 34 43.61 3.85 31.41
N LYS A 35 42.56 4.30 32.10
CA LYS A 35 42.62 5.45 33.03
C LYS A 35 43.77 5.33 34.05
N SER A 36 44.00 4.14 34.58
CA SER A 36 45.10 3.86 35.51
C SER A 36 46.50 4.06 34.90
N GLU A 37 46.66 3.80 33.61
CA GLU A 37 47.94 3.93 32.90
C GLU A 37 48.17 5.38 32.50
N ILE A 38 47.13 6.10 32.06
CA ILE A 38 47.19 7.55 31.78
C ILE A 38 47.59 8.32 33.05
N VAL A 39 47.05 7.93 34.21
CA VAL A 39 47.44 8.49 35.51
C VAL A 39 48.91 8.23 35.83
N LYS A 40 49.45 7.05 35.51
CA LYS A 40 50.86 6.73 35.68
C LYS A 40 51.74 7.60 34.76
N VAL A 41 51.31 7.79 33.51
CA VAL A 41 51.98 8.66 32.52
C VAL A 41 51.98 10.12 32.98
N ALA A 42 50.84 10.65 33.42
CA ALA A 42 50.74 12.02 33.93
C ALA A 42 51.71 12.26 35.10
N LYS A 43 51.79 11.31 36.04
CA LYS A 43 52.76 11.38 37.16
C LYS A 43 54.22 11.31 36.71
N HIS A 44 54.53 10.54 35.66
CA HIS A 44 55.89 10.42 35.12
C HIS A 44 56.39 11.76 34.55
N TYR A 45 55.53 12.46 33.82
CA TYR A 45 55.83 13.78 33.28
C TYR A 45 55.67 14.91 34.31
N GLY A 46 55.37 14.58 35.58
CA GLY A 46 55.20 15.58 36.64
C GLY A 46 53.95 16.46 36.48
N ILE A 47 52.97 16.03 35.69
CA ILE A 47 51.75 16.79 35.42
C ILE A 47 50.84 16.70 36.65
N GLU A 48 50.46 17.85 37.20
CA GLU A 48 49.49 17.93 38.28
C GLU A 48 48.06 17.75 37.74
N PHE A 49 47.30 16.82 38.31
CA PHE A 49 45.90 16.59 37.97
C PHE A 49 45.09 16.31 39.23
N GLN A 50 43.79 16.61 39.17
CA GLN A 50 42.88 16.30 40.27
C GLN A 50 42.50 14.81 40.22
N PRO A 51 42.60 14.03 41.32
CA PRO A 51 42.33 12.59 41.31
C PRO A 51 40.89 12.21 40.88
N LEU A 52 39.94 13.15 40.97
CA LEU A 52 38.55 12.96 40.56
C LEU A 52 38.29 13.21 39.07
N MET A 53 39.27 13.73 38.31
CA MET A 53 39.10 14.05 36.90
C MET A 53 38.77 12.82 36.05
N ARG A 54 38.02 13.06 34.96
CA ARG A 54 37.63 12.04 33.98
C ARG A 54 38.84 11.59 33.17
N LYS A 55 38.77 10.39 32.57
CA LYS A 55 39.86 9.83 31.73
C LYS A 55 40.28 10.85 30.65
N ASP A 56 39.31 11.48 30.00
CA ASP A 56 39.51 12.41 28.89
C ASP A 56 40.13 13.75 29.33
N GLU A 57 39.83 14.21 30.56
CA GLU A 57 40.41 15.42 31.14
C GLU A 57 41.90 15.22 31.47
N ILE A 58 42.24 14.11 32.13
CA ILE A 58 43.65 13.78 32.43
C ILE A 58 44.43 13.54 31.14
N LYS A 59 43.81 12.88 30.15
CA LYS A 59 44.38 12.68 28.82
C LYS A 59 44.68 14.01 28.12
N ARG A 60 43.79 15.01 28.24
CA ARG A 60 44.00 16.34 27.67
C ARG A 60 45.21 17.05 28.27
N TYR A 61 45.37 17.01 29.60
CA TYR A 61 46.56 17.58 30.26
C TYR A 61 47.86 16.89 29.81
N VAL A 62 47.83 15.55 29.67
CA VAL A 62 48.97 14.79 29.13
C VAL A 62 49.26 15.18 27.68
N LEU A 63 48.23 15.34 26.84
CA LEU A 63 48.39 15.77 25.44
C LEU A 63 48.95 17.18 25.33
N GLU A 64 48.46 18.12 26.14
CA GLU A 64 48.92 19.51 26.19
C GLU A 64 50.41 19.58 26.53
N TYR A 65 50.82 18.89 27.61
CA TYR A 65 52.23 18.80 27.99
C TYR A 65 53.11 18.15 26.92
N LEU A 66 52.66 17.07 26.27
CA LEU A 66 53.42 16.40 25.21
C LEU A 66 53.55 17.25 23.93
N VAL A 67 52.60 18.14 23.67
CA VAL A 67 52.69 19.12 22.57
C VAL A 67 53.64 20.25 22.95
N ASP A 68 53.58 20.75 24.19
CA ASP A 68 54.45 21.82 24.69
C ASP A 68 55.93 21.40 24.72
N GLU A 69 56.22 20.15 25.12
CA GLU A 69 57.56 19.55 25.07
C GLU A 69 58.01 19.16 23.64
N SER A 70 57.21 19.50 22.60
CA SER A 70 57.47 19.18 21.18
C SER A 70 57.62 17.69 20.88
N VAL A 71 57.09 16.84 21.75
CA VAL A 71 57.13 15.37 21.58
C VAL A 71 56.03 14.91 20.61
N LEU A 72 54.93 15.65 20.54
CA LEU A 72 53.82 15.43 19.62
C LEU A 72 53.52 16.70 18.80
N PRO A 73 53.16 16.59 17.51
CA PRO A 73 52.77 17.75 16.71
C PRO A 73 51.46 18.39 17.20
N SER A 74 51.42 19.73 17.20
CA SER A 74 50.27 20.54 17.67
C SER A 74 48.95 20.28 16.95
N THR A 75 48.99 19.67 15.76
CA THR A 75 47.82 19.23 14.98
C THR A 75 46.91 18.26 15.73
N ILE A 76 47.45 17.55 16.72
CA ILE A 76 46.73 16.53 17.50
C ILE A 76 45.71 17.14 18.47
N LEU A 77 46.05 18.28 19.08
CA LEU A 77 45.10 19.02 19.93
C LEU A 77 43.90 19.49 19.10
N GLU A 78 44.16 19.92 17.86
CA GLU A 78 43.12 20.34 16.91
C GLU A 78 42.18 19.20 16.54
N THR A 79 42.68 17.97 16.39
CA THR A 79 41.84 16.81 16.06
C THR A 79 41.03 16.31 17.26
N ALA A 80 41.58 16.36 18.49
CA ALA A 80 40.88 15.93 19.69
C ALA A 80 39.69 16.84 20.08
N ILE A 81 39.69 18.10 19.63
CA ILE A 81 38.60 19.07 19.88
C ILE A 81 37.41 18.85 18.94
N THR A 82 37.58 18.19 17.79
CA THR A 82 36.54 18.09 16.75
C THR A 82 35.52 16.97 16.91
N VAL A 83 35.63 16.14 17.95
CA VAL A 83 34.56 15.18 18.31
C VAL A 83 33.86 15.63 19.59
N PRO A 84 32.98 16.65 19.52
CA PRO A 84 32.19 17.04 20.67
C PRO A 84 31.18 15.93 20.94
N THR A 85 31.26 15.35 22.14
CA THR A 85 30.28 14.45 22.74
C THR A 85 28.84 15.01 22.73
N ASP A 86 28.64 16.32 22.52
CA ASP A 86 27.33 16.96 22.37
C ASP A 86 26.55 16.53 21.12
N ASN A 87 27.23 16.22 20.01
CA ASN A 87 26.54 15.82 18.78
C ASN A 87 25.77 14.51 18.95
N THR A 88 26.16 13.66 19.91
CA THR A 88 25.50 12.36 20.15
C THR A 88 24.08 12.49 20.71
N PHE A 89 23.80 13.55 21.47
CA PHE A 89 22.47 13.78 22.03
C PHE A 89 21.52 14.37 20.98
N GLU A 90 21.98 15.30 20.16
CA GLU A 90 21.19 15.85 19.04
C GLU A 90 20.91 14.80 17.96
N LEU A 91 21.90 13.94 17.65
CA LEU A 91 21.71 12.79 16.74
C LEU A 91 20.62 11.83 17.26
N LYS A 92 20.68 11.46 18.55
CA LYS A 92 19.65 10.59 19.16
C LYS A 92 18.28 11.26 19.18
N ARG A 93 18.22 12.57 19.43
CA ARG A 93 16.96 13.32 19.45
C ARG A 93 16.33 13.38 18.05
N LEU A 94 17.15 13.61 17.03
CA LEU A 94 16.71 13.61 15.63
C LEU A 94 16.25 12.23 15.18
N GLU A 95 16.95 11.18 15.60
CA GLU A 95 16.58 9.78 15.32
C GLU A 95 15.24 9.40 15.97
N ILE A 96 14.99 9.85 17.19
CA ILE A 96 13.70 9.65 17.87
C ILE A 96 12.56 10.36 17.12
N GLU A 97 12.77 11.61 16.68
CA GLU A 97 11.73 12.34 15.94
C GLU A 97 11.46 11.68 14.57
N MET A 98 12.51 11.26 13.86
CA MET A 98 12.36 10.53 12.60
C MET A 98 11.60 9.21 12.78
N ASN A 99 11.92 8.44 13.82
CA ASN A 99 11.22 7.19 14.11
C ASN A 99 9.75 7.40 14.47
N LYS A 100 9.44 8.50 15.17
CA LYS A 100 8.06 8.89 15.47
C LYS A 100 7.30 9.28 14.21
N GLU A 101 7.93 10.04 13.31
CA GLU A 101 7.34 10.44 12.02
C GLU A 101 7.05 9.22 11.14
N ILE A 102 8.00 8.28 11.04
CA ILE A 102 7.81 7.02 10.30
C ILE A 102 6.59 6.26 10.85
N ARG A 103 6.51 6.12 12.17
CA ARG A 103 5.41 5.40 12.83
C ARG A 103 4.05 6.06 12.62
N LEU A 104 3.99 7.40 12.63
CA LEU A 104 2.75 8.14 12.33
C LEU A 104 2.33 7.91 10.88
N LYS A 105 3.27 8.01 9.94
CA LYS A 105 3.02 7.80 8.51
C LYS A 105 2.65 6.36 8.17
N GLU A 106 3.09 5.39 8.96
CA GLU A 106 2.65 4.00 8.85
C GLU A 106 1.21 3.83 9.33
N MET A 107 0.86 4.35 10.50
CA MET A 107 -0.52 4.31 11.00
C MET A 107 -1.50 5.00 10.05
N GLU A 108 -1.13 6.14 9.45
CA GLU A 108 -1.99 6.84 8.49
C GLU A 108 -2.23 6.00 7.24
N ARG A 109 -1.18 5.38 6.70
CA ARG A 109 -1.30 4.47 5.54
C ARG A 109 -2.12 3.23 5.86
N GLU A 110 -2.03 2.71 7.07
CA GLU A 110 -2.84 1.58 7.52
C GLU A 110 -4.31 1.96 7.60
N ARG A 111 -4.64 3.08 8.25
CA ARG A 111 -6.02 3.60 8.29
C ARG A 111 -6.58 3.88 6.91
N GLU A 112 -5.80 4.48 6.01
CA GLU A 112 -6.25 4.74 4.65
C GLU A 112 -6.53 3.43 3.88
N ARG A 113 -5.73 2.37 4.11
CA ARG A 113 -5.99 1.05 3.53
C ARG A 113 -7.25 0.43 4.10
N GLU A 114 -7.41 0.46 5.43
CA GLU A 114 -8.62 -0.04 6.10
C GLU A 114 -9.87 0.70 5.62
N GLU A 115 -9.84 2.03 5.52
CA GLU A 115 -10.95 2.83 5.01
C GLU A 115 -11.29 2.47 3.56
N ARG A 116 -10.28 2.28 2.69
CA ARG A 116 -10.50 1.84 1.31
C ARG A 116 -11.06 0.42 1.24
N GLU A 117 -10.64 -0.49 2.11
CA GLU A 117 -11.17 -1.85 2.18
C GLU A 117 -12.62 -1.85 2.66
N MET A 118 -12.92 -1.11 3.73
CA MET A 118 -14.28 -0.92 4.23
C MET A 118 -15.20 -0.30 3.18
N GLN A 119 -14.70 0.68 2.41
CA GLN A 119 -15.45 1.31 1.34
C GLN A 119 -15.75 0.33 0.21
N LYS A 120 -14.76 -0.47 -0.22
CA LYS A 120 -14.97 -1.52 -1.23
C LYS A 120 -15.95 -2.58 -0.76
N GLU A 121 -15.83 -3.04 0.48
CA GLU A 121 -16.76 -4.03 1.04
C GLU A 121 -18.20 -3.49 1.07
N LYS A 122 -18.36 -2.21 1.43
CA LYS A 122 -19.66 -1.55 1.41
C LYS A 122 -20.23 -1.45 0.00
N GLU A 123 -19.42 -1.05 -0.98
CA GLU A 123 -19.82 -0.96 -2.40
C GLU A 123 -20.17 -2.35 -2.97
N GLU A 124 -19.40 -3.38 -2.64
CA GLU A 124 -19.69 -4.76 -3.04
C GLU A 124 -20.99 -5.26 -2.43
N ARG A 125 -21.23 -5.02 -1.14
CA ARG A 125 -22.50 -5.35 -0.48
C ARG A 125 -23.68 -4.60 -1.10
N GLU A 126 -23.51 -3.33 -1.41
CA GLU A 126 -24.55 -2.53 -2.06
C GLU A 126 -24.85 -3.04 -3.47
N MET A 127 -23.82 -3.34 -4.27
CA MET A 127 -23.99 -3.98 -5.57
C MET A 127 -24.67 -5.34 -5.48
N GLN A 128 -24.33 -6.15 -4.46
CA GLN A 128 -24.95 -7.45 -4.25
C GLN A 128 -26.43 -7.32 -3.91
N MET A 129 -26.78 -6.41 -2.99
CA MET A 129 -28.18 -6.13 -2.66
C MET A 129 -28.96 -5.62 -3.88
N GLN A 130 -28.36 -4.78 -4.71
CA GLN A 130 -28.99 -4.27 -5.92
C GLN A 130 -29.24 -5.38 -6.93
N ARG A 131 -28.25 -6.27 -7.16
CA ARG A 131 -28.41 -7.44 -8.04
C ARG A 131 -29.47 -8.40 -7.54
N GLU A 132 -29.50 -8.70 -6.25
CA GLU A 132 -30.51 -9.59 -5.66
C GLU A 132 -31.92 -8.99 -5.78
N LYS A 133 -32.04 -7.67 -5.61
CA LYS A 133 -33.30 -6.96 -5.80
C LYS A 133 -33.76 -7.01 -7.26
N GLU A 134 -32.87 -6.75 -8.21
CA GLU A 134 -33.17 -6.82 -9.65
C GLU A 134 -33.57 -8.23 -10.08
N GLU A 135 -32.87 -9.26 -9.59
CA GLU A 135 -33.20 -10.67 -9.88
C GLU A 135 -34.57 -11.04 -9.33
N ARG A 136 -34.89 -10.57 -8.11
CA ARG A 136 -36.20 -10.78 -7.50
C ARG A 136 -37.31 -10.09 -8.29
N GLU A 137 -37.10 -8.82 -8.67
CA GLU A 137 -38.08 -8.07 -9.48
C GLU A 137 -38.27 -8.73 -10.85
N GLU A 138 -37.21 -9.21 -11.50
CA GLU A 138 -37.31 -9.92 -12.77
C GLU A 138 -38.07 -11.24 -12.62
N ARG A 139 -37.80 -12.00 -11.55
CA ARG A 139 -38.52 -13.24 -11.27
C ARG A 139 -40.01 -12.97 -11.05
N GLU A 140 -40.35 -11.96 -10.25
CA GLU A 140 -41.74 -11.56 -10.00
C GLU A 140 -42.43 -11.13 -11.31
N ARG A 141 -41.73 -10.40 -12.19
CA ARG A 141 -42.24 -10.01 -13.51
C ARG A 141 -42.49 -11.22 -14.42
N ARG A 142 -41.54 -12.16 -14.51
CA ARG A 142 -41.69 -13.39 -15.30
C ARG A 142 -42.83 -14.25 -14.79
N GLU A 143 -42.99 -14.37 -13.47
CA GLU A 143 -44.10 -15.10 -12.87
C GLU A 143 -45.45 -14.42 -13.16
N GLN A 144 -45.50 -13.08 -13.15
CA GLN A 144 -46.70 -12.34 -13.52
C GLN A 144 -47.05 -12.49 -15.00
N GLU A 145 -46.07 -12.34 -15.89
CA GLU A 145 -46.24 -12.57 -17.33
C GLU A 145 -46.71 -14.01 -17.61
N ALA A 146 -46.16 -15.00 -16.90
CA ALA A 146 -46.58 -16.40 -17.01
C ALA A 146 -48.04 -16.60 -16.55
N ARG A 147 -48.44 -16.01 -15.42
CA ARG A 147 -49.83 -16.04 -14.95
C ARG A 147 -50.80 -15.37 -15.93
N GLU A 148 -50.41 -14.23 -16.49
CA GLU A 148 -51.21 -13.52 -17.50
C GLU A 148 -51.33 -14.33 -18.79
N HIS A 149 -50.25 -14.97 -19.24
CA HIS A 149 -50.24 -15.84 -20.40
C HIS A 149 -51.09 -17.10 -20.17
N GLU A 150 -50.98 -17.74 -19.01
CA GLU A 150 -51.81 -18.87 -18.60
C GLU A 150 -53.29 -18.49 -18.58
N PHE A 151 -53.62 -17.33 -17.98
CA PHE A 151 -54.99 -16.82 -17.97
C PHE A 151 -55.52 -16.57 -19.39
N ARG A 152 -54.71 -15.99 -20.27
CA ARG A 152 -55.06 -15.75 -21.69
C ARG A 152 -55.32 -17.06 -22.44
N LEU A 153 -54.48 -18.07 -22.25
CA LEU A 153 -54.69 -19.40 -22.83
C LEU A 153 -56.00 -20.03 -22.32
N LYS A 154 -56.27 -19.95 -21.03
CA LYS A 154 -57.50 -20.49 -20.43
C LYS A 154 -58.77 -19.79 -20.93
N GLN A 155 -58.71 -18.48 -21.18
CA GLN A 155 -59.80 -17.72 -21.82
C GLN A 155 -60.06 -18.19 -23.26
N LEU A 156 -58.99 -18.45 -24.03
CA LEU A 156 -59.11 -19.01 -25.38
C LEU A 156 -59.69 -20.44 -25.33
N GLU A 157 -59.25 -21.28 -24.39
CA GLU A 157 -59.79 -22.63 -24.18
C GLU A 157 -61.28 -22.60 -23.80
N LEU A 158 -61.68 -21.73 -22.87
CA LEU A 158 -63.09 -21.52 -22.50
C LEU A 158 -63.92 -20.94 -23.65
N GLY A 159 -63.33 -20.11 -24.51
CA GLY A 159 -63.93 -19.63 -25.75
C GLY A 159 -64.12 -20.73 -26.79
N VAL A 160 -63.21 -21.69 -26.84
CA VAL A 160 -63.33 -22.91 -27.68
C VAL A 160 -64.37 -23.87 -27.10
N ILE A 161 -64.50 -23.99 -25.77
CA ILE A 161 -65.54 -24.82 -25.12
C ILE A 161 -66.93 -24.19 -25.25
N LYS A 162 -67.06 -22.85 -25.12
CA LYS A 162 -68.32 -22.12 -25.41
C LYS A 162 -68.62 -22.00 -26.91
N GLY A 163 -67.68 -22.36 -27.78
CA GLY A 163 -67.82 -22.42 -29.23
C GLY A 163 -68.09 -23.82 -29.80
N SER A 164 -68.35 -24.82 -28.94
CA SER A 164 -68.65 -26.20 -29.35
C SER A 164 -70.15 -26.54 -29.43
N ASP A 165 -70.97 -25.56 -29.79
CA ASP A 165 -72.32 -25.75 -30.33
C ASP A 165 -72.50 -24.84 -31.56
N PRO A 166 -72.50 -25.34 -32.81
CA PRO A 166 -72.90 -24.52 -33.95
C PRO A 166 -74.41 -24.64 -34.16
N LYS A 167 -75.17 -24.12 -33.21
CA LYS A 167 -76.48 -23.50 -33.48
C LYS A 167 -76.42 -22.08 -32.93
N ILE A 168 -75.96 -21.15 -33.76
CA ILE A 168 -76.41 -19.75 -33.88
C ILE A 168 -75.63 -19.13 -35.04
N GLY A 169 -76.35 -18.54 -35.99
CA GLY A 169 -75.78 -17.81 -37.10
C GLY A 169 -74.98 -16.61 -36.62
N LEU A 170 -73.74 -16.51 -37.10
CA LEU A 170 -73.07 -15.24 -37.27
C LEU A 170 -72.45 -15.25 -38.66
N ASP A 171 -72.75 -14.17 -39.35
CA ASP A 171 -72.39 -13.79 -40.71
C ASP A 171 -70.87 -13.70 -40.86
N THR A 172 -70.18 -14.85 -40.82
CA THR A 172 -68.88 -14.98 -41.47
C THR A 172 -69.22 -15.29 -42.90
N GLY A 173 -69.29 -14.23 -43.72
CA GLY A 173 -69.51 -14.32 -45.15
C GLY A 173 -68.55 -15.34 -45.73
N GLY A 174 -69.03 -16.58 -45.85
CA GLY A 174 -68.26 -17.71 -46.32
C GLY A 174 -67.75 -17.31 -47.68
N PHE A 175 -66.42 -17.31 -47.84
CA PHE A 175 -65.80 -17.05 -49.13
C PHE A 175 -66.22 -18.17 -50.08
N ASP A 176 -67.34 -17.93 -50.76
CA ASP A 176 -67.95 -18.85 -51.68
C ASP A 176 -67.18 -18.73 -52.99
N VAL A 177 -66.26 -19.67 -53.19
CA VAL A 177 -65.40 -19.76 -54.38
C VAL A 177 -66.27 -19.74 -55.64
N SER A 178 -67.43 -20.40 -55.65
CA SER A 178 -68.32 -20.43 -56.82
C SER A 178 -68.88 -19.05 -57.18
N LYS A 179 -69.07 -18.16 -56.20
CA LYS A 179 -69.50 -16.77 -56.45
C LYS A 179 -68.37 -15.90 -57.00
N HIS A 180 -67.11 -16.24 -56.73
CA HIS A 180 -65.95 -15.45 -57.11
C HIS A 180 -65.27 -15.95 -58.39
N VAL A 181 -65.44 -17.21 -58.77
CA VAL A 181 -64.94 -17.79 -60.03
C VAL A 181 -65.44 -17.04 -61.27
N LYS A 182 -66.61 -16.39 -61.21
CA LYS A 182 -67.14 -15.57 -62.33
C LYS A 182 -66.29 -14.33 -62.66
N PHE A 183 -65.42 -13.89 -61.74
CA PHE A 183 -64.52 -12.76 -61.96
C PHE A 183 -63.19 -13.16 -62.61
N VAL A 184 -62.93 -14.46 -62.74
CA VAL A 184 -61.84 -14.99 -63.56
C VAL A 184 -62.25 -14.76 -65.02
N PRO A 185 -61.50 -13.97 -65.81
CA PRO A 185 -61.76 -13.83 -67.24
C PRO A 185 -61.88 -15.22 -67.90
N LYS A 186 -62.68 -15.35 -68.97
CA LYS A 186 -62.71 -16.63 -69.68
C LYS A 186 -61.42 -16.76 -70.48
N PHE A 187 -60.67 -17.84 -70.26
CA PHE A 187 -59.45 -18.12 -71.01
C PHE A 187 -59.78 -18.38 -72.48
N GLN A 188 -59.03 -17.75 -73.39
CA GLN A 188 -59.12 -17.96 -74.83
C GLN A 188 -57.71 -18.23 -75.37
N GLU A 189 -57.52 -19.40 -75.98
CA GLU A 189 -56.20 -19.88 -76.44
C GLU A 189 -55.62 -19.04 -77.58
N GLU A 190 -56.47 -18.31 -78.31
CA GLU A 190 -56.07 -17.40 -79.39
C GLU A 190 -55.39 -16.11 -78.90
N ASN A 191 -55.57 -15.72 -77.63
CA ASN A 191 -55.06 -14.46 -77.08
C ASN A 191 -54.59 -14.61 -75.63
N VAL A 192 -53.61 -15.50 -75.43
CA VAL A 192 -53.05 -15.85 -74.12
C VAL A 192 -52.50 -14.63 -73.38
N GLU A 193 -51.74 -13.74 -74.04
CA GLU A 193 -51.13 -12.56 -73.40
C GLU A 193 -52.15 -11.58 -72.80
N LYS A 194 -53.32 -11.42 -73.41
CA LYS A 194 -54.36 -10.50 -72.92
C LYS A 194 -55.03 -11.00 -71.64
N PHE A 195 -55.09 -12.33 -71.47
CA PHE A 195 -55.58 -12.97 -70.26
C PHE A 195 -54.62 -12.74 -69.08
N PHE A 196 -53.31 -12.91 -69.29
CA PHE A 196 -52.31 -12.67 -68.24
C PHE A 196 -52.26 -11.20 -67.79
N ASN A 197 -52.34 -10.25 -68.73
CA ASN A 197 -52.39 -8.81 -68.41
C ASN A 197 -53.58 -8.40 -67.50
N HIS A 198 -54.67 -9.18 -67.46
CA HIS A 198 -55.79 -8.90 -66.53
C HIS A 198 -55.47 -9.26 -65.08
N PHE A 199 -54.61 -10.25 -64.85
CA PHE A 199 -54.21 -10.67 -63.50
C PHE A 199 -53.09 -9.81 -62.94
N GLU A 200 -52.16 -9.34 -63.77
CA GLU A 200 -51.10 -8.42 -63.32
C GLU A 200 -51.68 -7.11 -62.77
N LYS A 201 -52.72 -6.56 -63.40
CA LYS A 201 -53.43 -5.36 -62.89
C LYS A 201 -54.17 -5.56 -61.56
N LEU A 202 -54.41 -6.80 -61.13
CA LEU A 202 -55.07 -7.11 -59.85
C LEU A 202 -54.06 -7.27 -58.69
N GLY A 203 -52.76 -7.35 -58.98
CA GLY A 203 -51.70 -7.50 -57.97
C GLY A 203 -50.98 -6.21 -57.59
N ASP A 204 -51.20 -5.10 -58.31
CA ASP A 204 -50.50 -3.82 -58.15
C ASP A 204 -51.34 -2.72 -57.45
N ASN A 205 -52.36 -3.08 -56.67
CA ASN A 205 -53.18 -2.14 -55.88
C ASN A 205 -53.27 -2.55 -54.41
#